data_AF-A0AA96VI15-F1
#
_entry.id   AF-A0AA96VI15-F1
#
_cell.length_a   1.000
_cell.length_b   1.000
_cell.length_c   1.000
_cell.angle_alpha   90.00
_cell.angle_beta   90.00
_cell.angle_gamma   90.00
#
_symmetry.space_group_name_H-M   'P 1'
#
loop_
_entity.id
_entity.type
_entity.pdbx_description
1 polymer ?
#
loop_
_entity_poly.entity_id
_entity_poly.type
_entity_poly.pdbx_seq_one_letter_code
_entity_poly.pdbx_strand_id
1 'polypeptide(L)'
;MILNTKRLNIRPFRSDDIEDAFEIYTDADVCRYLLEDEWNTEDKEEFEKKIKNNKLEENSSLNLAVVLDKKVSFYVGSYGRGNFLTM
;
A
#
# COMPACT_ATOMS: atom_id res chain seq x y z
N MET A 1 -0.66 14.84 -0.10
CA MET A 1 -2.11 14.83 -0.37
C MET A 1 -2.82 14.08 0.76
N ILE A 2 -3.86 14.63 1.38
CA ILE A 2 -4.62 13.95 2.44
C ILE A 2 -6.10 14.02 2.06
N LEU A 3 -6.80 12.88 2.05
CA LEU A 3 -8.24 12.79 1.80
C LEU A 3 -8.94 12.35 3.09
N ASN A 4 -9.96 13.11 3.47
CA ASN A 4 -10.79 12.78 4.63
C ASN A 4 -12.20 12.43 4.16
N THR A 5 -12.73 11.32 4.65
CA THR A 5 -14.12 10.95 4.49
C THR A 5 -14.79 10.93 5.87
N LYS A 6 -16.10 10.65 5.92
CA LYS A 6 -16.83 10.52 7.19
C LYS A 6 -16.30 9.40 8.11
N ARG A 7 -15.59 8.40 7.57
CA ARG A 7 -15.18 7.19 8.30
C ARG A 7 -13.69 6.88 8.17
N LEU A 8 -13.02 7.41 7.15
CA LEU A 8 -11.67 6.99 6.75
C LEU A 8 -10.81 8.21 6.44
N ASN A 9 -9.52 8.10 6.77
CA ASN A 9 -8.48 9.01 6.32
C ASN A 9 -7.59 8.26 5.32
N ILE A 10 -7.31 8.89 4.17
CA ILE A 10 -6.38 8.37 3.18
C ILE A 10 -5.22 9.35 3.07
N ARG A 11 -4.00 8.86 3.26
CA ARG A 11 -2.77 9.66 3.24
C ARG A 11 -1.64 8.86 2.61
N PRO A 12 -0.50 9.49 2.25
CA PRO A 12 0.67 8.75 1.81
C PRO A 12 1.10 7.78 2.90
N PHE A 13 1.54 6.61 2.46
CA PHE A 13 2.08 5.58 3.31
C PHE A 13 3.31 6.13 4.06
N ARG A 14 3.46 5.76 5.32
CA ARG A 14 4.61 6.13 6.15
C ARG A 14 5.33 4.87 6.61
N SER A 15 6.58 5.02 7.05
CA SER A 15 7.37 3.88 7.51
C SER A 15 6.78 3.20 8.75
N ASP A 16 6.05 3.92 9.60
CA ASP A 16 5.38 3.36 10.78
C ASP A 16 4.10 2.56 10.44
N ASP A 17 3.62 2.64 9.20
CA ASP A 17 2.45 1.88 8.73
C ASP A 17 2.84 0.46 8.28
N ILE A 18 4.14 0.15 8.16
CA ILE A 18 4.61 -1.13 7.60
C ILE A 18 4.22 -2.30 8.49
N GLU A 19 4.31 -2.17 9.81
CA GLU A 19 3.91 -3.23 10.74
C GLU A 19 2.42 -3.56 10.63
N ASP A 20 1.55 -2.54 10.59
CA ASP A 20 0.11 -2.74 10.45
C ASP A 20 -0.22 -3.42 9.11
N ALA A 21 0.43 -2.99 8.01
CA ALA A 21 0.24 -3.62 6.71
C ALA A 21 0.80 -5.05 6.67
N PHE A 22 1.97 -5.28 7.25
CA PHE A 22 2.57 -6.61 7.29
C PHE A 22 1.66 -7.61 8.00
N GLU A 23 1.04 -7.23 9.12
CA GLU A 23 0.05 -8.06 9.82
C GLU A 23 -1.10 -8.50 8.89
N ILE A 24 -1.56 -7.60 8.02
CA ILE A 24 -2.65 -7.86 7.06
C ILE A 24 -2.19 -8.77 5.91
N TYR A 25 -1.01 -8.50 5.34
CA TYR A 25 -0.52 -9.22 4.16
C TYR A 25 0.17 -10.56 4.48
N THR A 26 0.43 -10.86 5.76
CA THR A 26 0.82 -12.21 6.20
C THR A 26 -0.37 -13.17 6.32
N ASP A 27 -1.60 -12.68 6.26
CA ASP A 27 -2.81 -13.50 6.34
C ASP A 27 -3.17 -14.06 4.96
N ALA A 28 -3.04 -15.37 4.80
CA ALA A 28 -3.39 -16.11 3.58
C ALA A 28 -4.82 -15.85 3.10
N ASP A 29 -5.78 -15.68 4.02
CA ASP A 29 -7.18 -15.43 3.66
C ASP A 29 -7.39 -14.04 3.05
N VAL A 30 -6.57 -13.07 3.47
CA VAL A 30 -6.54 -11.72 2.87
C VAL A 30 -5.89 -11.78 1.49
N CYS A 31 -4.74 -12.44 1.36
CA CYS A 31 -4.00 -12.52 0.10
C CYS A 31 -4.66 -13.41 -0.96
N ARG A 32 -5.58 -14.29 -0.57
CA ARG A 32 -6.33 -15.16 -1.49
C ARG A 32 -6.98 -14.44 -2.68
N TYR A 33 -7.35 -13.17 -2.53
CA TYR A 33 -7.99 -12.37 -3.57
C TYR A 33 -7.08 -11.28 -4.16
N LEU A 34 -5.81 -11.24 -3.74
CA LEU A 34 -4.81 -10.31 -4.24
C LEU A 34 -4.02 -10.92 -5.40
N LEU A 35 -3.34 -10.06 -6.15
CA LEU A 35 -2.44 -10.47 -7.22
C LEU A 35 -1.13 -11.07 -6.69
N GLU A 36 -0.73 -10.70 -5.48
CA GLU A 36 0.49 -11.16 -4.81
C GLU A 36 0.13 -12.18 -3.72
N ASP A 37 1.04 -13.12 -3.48
CA ASP A 37 0.93 -14.11 -2.40
C ASP A 37 1.13 -13.46 -1.02
N GLU A 38 0.97 -14.25 0.05
CA GLU A 38 1.25 -13.82 1.41
C GLU A 38 2.69 -13.31 1.57
N TRP A 39 2.82 -12.16 2.25
CA TRP A 39 4.11 -11.52 2.42
C TRP A 39 4.99 -12.28 3.42
N ASN A 40 6.26 -12.38 3.06
CA ASN A 40 7.33 -12.80 3.96
C ASN A 40 8.25 -11.62 4.30
N THR A 41 9.28 -11.87 5.11
CA THR A 41 10.20 -10.83 5.57
C THR A 41 10.92 -10.09 4.42
N GLU A 42 11.22 -10.78 3.31
CA GLU A 42 11.87 -10.17 2.13
C GLU A 42 10.92 -9.18 1.43
N ASP A 43 9.63 -9.52 1.34
CA ASP A 43 8.59 -8.64 0.77
C ASP A 43 8.44 -7.35 1.58
N LYS A 44 8.55 -7.44 2.92
CA LYS A 44 8.53 -6.28 3.81
C LYS A 44 9.66 -5.30 3.47
N GLU A 45 10.89 -5.79 3.29
CA GLU A 45 12.04 -4.95 2.95
C GLU A 45 11.90 -4.31 1.56
N GLU A 46 11.33 -5.04 0.59
CA GLU A 46 11.05 -4.49 -0.73
C GLU A 46 9.98 -3.40 -0.65
N PHE A 47 8.94 -3.62 0.13
CA PHE A 47 7.88 -2.65 0.31
C PHE A 47 8.36 -1.38 1.05
N GLU A 48 9.24 -1.52 2.05
CA GLU A 48 9.90 -0.38 2.69
C GLU A 48 10.64 0.51 1.68
N LYS A 49 11.22 -0.07 0.63
CA LYS A 49 11.83 0.70 -0.48
C LYS A 49 10.76 1.40 -1.32
N LYS A 50 9.63 0.72 -1.60
CA LYS A 50 8.50 1.26 -2.38
C LYS A 50 7.81 2.44 -1.68
N ILE A 51 7.65 2.41 -0.36
CA ILE A 51 6.96 3.47 0.41
C ILE A 51 7.79 4.75 0.62
N LYS A 52 9.10 4.71 0.34
CA LYS A 52 9.92 5.94 0.34
C LYS A 52 9.43 6.95 -0.69
N ASN A 53 8.75 6.50 -1.74
CA ASN A 53 8.11 7.39 -2.69
C ASN A 53 6.76 7.88 -2.14
N ASN A 54 6.77 9.08 -1.55
CA ASN A 54 5.59 9.72 -0.98
C ASN A 54 5.02 10.86 -1.87
N LYS A 55 5.54 11.01 -3.09
CA LYS A 55 5.11 12.01 -4.05
C LYS A 55 4.46 11.34 -5.25
N LEU A 56 3.35 11.92 -5.72
CA LEU A 56 2.75 11.54 -6.99
C LEU A 56 3.57 12.21 -8.11
N GLU A 57 4.35 11.42 -8.83
CA GLU A 57 5.10 11.89 -10.01
C GLU A 57 4.67 11.09 -11.24
N GLU A 58 4.89 11.64 -12.43
CA GLU A 58 4.34 11.12 -13.69
C GLU A 58 4.74 9.67 -14.00
N ASN A 59 5.88 9.22 -13.49
CA ASN A 59 6.43 7.87 -13.69
C ASN A 59 6.63 7.09 -12.39
N SER A 60 5.97 7.48 -11.31
CA SER A 60 6.15 6.84 -10.01
C SER A 60 4.82 6.44 -9.40
N SER A 61 4.77 5.24 -8.83
CA SER A 61 3.59 4.78 -8.10
C SER A 61 3.55 5.45 -6.73
N LEU A 62 2.40 6.04 -6.37
CA LEU A 62 2.17 6.57 -5.03
C LEU A 62 1.43 5.52 -4.20
N ASN A 63 2.01 5.22 -3.04
CA ASN A 63 1.40 4.32 -2.09
C ASN A 63 0.63 5.08 -1.02
N LEU A 64 -0.66 4.77 -0.86
CA LEU A 64 -1.56 5.41 0.08
C LEU A 64 -2.00 4.43 1.18
N ALA A 65 -1.90 4.86 2.43
CA ALA A 65 -2.47 4.15 3.57
C ALA A 65 -3.93 4.58 3.77
N VAL A 66 -4.83 3.61 3.93
CA VAL A 66 -6.22 3.82 4.35
C VAL A 66 -6.29 3.56 5.85
N VAL A 67 -6.58 4.62 6.60
CA VAL A 67 -6.60 4.60 8.07
C VAL A 67 -8.04 4.66 8.58
N LEU A 68 -8.41 3.68 9.38
CA LEU A 68 -9.65 3.60 10.15
C LEU A 68 -9.28 3.63 11.63
N ASP A 69 -9.87 4.54 12.41
CA ASP A 69 -9.65 4.64 13.87
C ASP A 69 -8.17 4.63 14.30
N LYS A 70 -7.29 5.23 13.48
CA LYS A 70 -5.82 5.31 13.65
C LYS A 70 -5.03 4.02 13.36
N LYS A 71 -5.67 2.94 12.92
CA LYS A 71 -4.99 1.72 12.42
C LYS A 71 -5.03 1.68 10.90
N VAL A 72 -3.95 1.25 10.26
CA VAL A 72 -3.97 1.01 8.81
C VAL A 72 -4.81 -0.24 8.55
N SER A 73 -5.81 -0.10 7.69
CA SER A 73 -6.69 -1.22 7.32
C SER A 73 -6.29 -1.85 6.00
N PHE A 74 -5.86 -1.06 5.02
CA PHE A 74 -5.42 -1.51 3.68
C PHE A 74 -4.56 -0.43 3.03
N TYR A 75 -3.87 -0.77 1.93
CA TYR A 75 -3.14 0.18 1.10
C TYR A 75 -3.71 0.25 -0.33
N VAL A 76 -3.61 1.43 -0.96
CA VAL A 76 -3.97 1.66 -2.35
C VAL A 76 -2.76 2.18 -3.12
N GLY A 77 -2.34 1.43 -4.15
CA GLY A 77 -1.32 1.85 -5.09
C GLY A 77 -1.93 2.54 -6.30
N SER A 78 -1.46 3.74 -6.62
CA SER A 78 -1.71 4.30 -7.96
C SER A 78 -0.58 3.88 -8.89
N TYR A 79 -0.87 3.10 -9.92
CA TYR A 79 0.06 2.88 -11.00
C TYR A 79 -0.06 4.05 -11.98
N GLY A 80 1.02 4.83 -12.15
CA GLY A 80 1.12 5.79 -13.26
C GLY A 80 0.93 5.06 -14.58
N ARG A 81 0.48 5.74 -15.65
CA ARG A 81 0.31 5.16 -16.99
C ARG A 81 1.66 4.68 -17.56
N GLY A 82 2.12 3.52 -17.11
CA GLY A 82 3.09 2.69 -17.79
C GLY A 82 2.32 1.73 -18.70
N ASN A 83 2.75 1.59 -19.95
CA ASN A 83 2.16 0.74 -20.97
C ASN A 83 1.67 -0.60 -20.39
N PHE A 84 0.35 -0.80 -20.40
CA PHE A 84 -0.25 -2.11 -20.20
C PHE A 84 0.14 -2.99 -21.38
N LEU A 85 1.27 -3.70 -21.27
CA LEU A 85 1.47 -4.92 -22.04
C LEU A 85 0.43 -5.91 -21.52
N THR A 86 -0.69 -5.97 -22.23
CA THR A 86 -1.62 -7.10 -22.17
C THR A 86 -0.86 -8.32 -22.67
N MET A 87 -0.69 -9.31 -21.81
CA MET A 87 -0.27 -10.65 -22.22
C MET A 87 -1.49 -11.42 -22.74
#